data_AF-A0A1G6YKY6-F1
#
_entry.id   AF-A0A1G6YKY6-F1
#
_cell.length_a   1.000
_cell.length_b   1.000
_cell.length_c   1.000
_cell.angle_alpha   90.00
_cell.angle_beta   90.00
_cell.angle_gamma   90.00
#
_symmetry.space_group_name_H-M   'P 1'
#
loop_
_entity.id
_entity.type
_entity.pdbx_description
1 polymer ?
#
loop_
_entity_poly.entity_id
_entity_poly.type
_entity_poly.pdbx_seq_one_letter_code
_entity_poly.pdbx_strand_id
1 'polypeptide(L)'
;MDDGATAHRAGRARGRRAAVGRVVTVLAAVALAGCGGPGEEGRGIPGDTRPAASRSGADAPPVSPSVPAADGRDPAACADGDCEIAVSGPVAVRFDGPAGRTTVSVSEVGPHRIEYAVESGNGRSASGTEGRGHSCRTVLRAGGSATSCGAAGDGGPPGARPGTVVVQVVPGEDGTALLRVVSG
;
A
#
# COMPACT_ATOMS: atom_id res chain seq x y z
N MET A 1 -49.21 32.99 -14.41
CA MET A 1 -49.38 33.09 -12.96
C MET A 1 -48.07 32.64 -12.30
N ASP A 2 -46.97 33.35 -12.61
CA ASP A 2 -46.37 34.37 -11.71
C ASP A 2 -46.27 33.94 -10.23
N ASP A 3 -45.17 33.97 -9.47
CA ASP A 3 -43.84 34.60 -9.46
C ASP A 3 -43.04 33.82 -8.36
N GLY A 4 -41.72 33.61 -8.37
CA GLY A 4 -40.67 34.62 -8.33
C GLY A 4 -40.40 35.13 -6.90
N ALA A 5 -39.35 34.62 -6.21
CA ALA A 5 -38.66 35.37 -5.14
C ALA A 5 -37.29 34.76 -4.76
N THR A 6 -36.28 35.08 -5.55
CA THR A 6 -34.88 35.23 -5.11
C THR A 6 -34.74 36.39 -4.12
N ALA A 7 -33.97 36.20 -3.03
CA ALA A 7 -33.41 37.32 -2.27
C ALA A 7 -31.96 37.03 -1.86
N HIS A 8 -31.04 37.75 -2.52
CA HIS A 8 -29.67 37.96 -2.09
C HIS A 8 -29.62 38.88 -0.86
N ARG A 9 -28.71 38.61 0.09
CA ARG A 9 -27.93 39.70 0.69
C ARG A 9 -26.57 39.26 1.18
N ALA A 10 -25.57 39.86 0.55
CA ALA A 10 -24.17 39.90 0.96
C ALA A 10 -23.98 40.89 2.13
N GLY A 11 -22.91 40.70 2.92
CA GLY A 11 -22.20 41.83 3.51
C GLY A 11 -21.63 41.69 4.93
N ARG A 12 -20.35 41.26 4.99
CA ARG A 12 -19.22 41.85 5.75
C ARG A 12 -19.39 42.17 7.26
N ALA A 13 -18.48 41.65 8.09
CA ALA A 13 -17.26 42.38 8.52
C ALA A 13 -16.49 41.73 9.69
N ARG A 14 -15.18 41.55 9.45
CA ARG A 14 -14.02 41.98 10.28
C ARG A 14 -13.93 41.55 11.76
N GLY A 15 -13.02 40.62 12.02
CA GLY A 15 -12.24 40.56 13.25
C GLY A 15 -10.74 40.45 12.94
N ARG A 16 -10.02 41.58 12.99
CA ARG A 16 -8.55 41.64 12.96
C ARG A 16 -8.05 41.70 14.40
N ARG A 17 -7.11 40.84 14.80
CA ARG A 17 -6.03 41.19 15.73
C ARG A 17 -4.73 40.55 15.26
N ALA A 18 -3.71 41.40 15.18
CA ALA A 18 -2.38 41.17 14.67
C ALA A 18 -1.39 40.88 15.81
N ALA A 19 -0.28 40.20 15.50
CA ALA A 19 1.11 40.58 15.81
C ALA A 19 2.02 39.34 15.61
N VAL A 20 2.82 39.27 14.55
CA VAL A 20 4.25 39.69 14.45
C VAL A 20 5.21 38.77 15.22
N GLY A 21 6.14 38.12 14.48
CA GLY A 21 7.23 37.35 15.09
C GLY A 21 8.26 36.77 14.10
N ARG A 22 9.07 37.65 13.49
CA ARG A 22 10.46 37.50 13.00
C ARG A 22 10.87 36.41 11.98
N VAL A 23 11.49 36.94 10.92
CA VAL A 23 12.26 36.36 9.82
C VAL A 23 13.53 35.63 10.29
N VAL A 24 13.85 34.50 9.65
CA VAL A 24 15.24 34.00 9.50
C VAL A 24 15.44 33.53 8.05
N THR A 25 16.24 34.27 7.30
CA THR A 25 16.79 33.93 5.99
C THR A 25 18.07 33.13 6.17
N VAL A 26 18.21 31.97 5.53
CA VAL A 26 19.53 31.40 5.18
C VAL A 26 19.49 30.89 3.75
N LEU A 27 20.32 31.55 2.94
CA LEU A 27 20.65 31.31 1.55
C LEU A 27 21.68 30.17 1.48
N ALA A 28 21.45 29.13 0.68
CA ALA A 28 22.49 28.15 0.34
C ALA A 28 22.49 27.92 -1.17
N ALA A 29 23.45 28.56 -1.83
CA ALA A 29 23.78 28.35 -3.23
C ALA A 29 24.52 27.02 -3.38
N VAL A 30 24.11 26.20 -4.34
CA VAL A 30 24.88 25.01 -4.75
C VAL A 30 25.49 25.30 -6.12
N ALA A 31 26.82 25.18 -6.17
CA ALA A 31 27.69 25.54 -7.27
C ALA A 31 27.54 24.60 -8.48
N LEU A 32 27.47 25.19 -9.67
CA LEU A 32 27.72 24.50 -10.93
C LEU A 32 29.24 24.36 -11.12
N ALA A 33 29.78 23.17 -10.84
CA ALA A 33 31.13 22.82 -11.24
C ALA A 33 31.12 22.39 -12.71
N GLY A 34 31.44 23.34 -13.60
CA GLY A 34 31.81 23.08 -14.98
C GLY A 34 33.34 23.09 -15.12
N CYS A 35 33.92 21.97 -15.56
CA CYS A 35 35.29 21.89 -16.08
C CYS A 35 35.46 20.61 -16.92
N GLY A 36 35.95 20.75 -18.15
CA GLY A 36 36.38 19.63 -18.98
C GLY A 36 36.29 19.93 -20.47
N GLY A 37 37.33 20.57 -21.02
CA GLY A 37 37.45 20.96 -22.42
C GLY A 37 37.69 19.80 -23.41
N PRO A 38 37.92 20.12 -24.70
CA PRO A 38 37.92 19.18 -25.82
C PRO A 38 39.27 18.48 -25.96
N GLY A 39 39.24 17.17 -26.22
CA GLY A 39 40.40 16.38 -26.62
C GLY A 39 40.01 15.54 -27.83
N GLU A 40 40.51 15.94 -28.99
CA GLU A 40 40.44 15.18 -30.24
C GLU A 40 41.55 14.10 -30.28
N GLU A 41 41.24 13.06 -31.07
CA GLU A 41 42.17 12.12 -31.73
C GLU A 41 42.89 11.04 -30.90
N GLY A 42 42.27 9.86 -30.90
CA GLY A 42 42.95 8.57 -30.75
C GLY A 42 42.41 7.59 -31.78
N ARG A 43 42.98 7.59 -32.99
CA ARG A 43 42.74 6.60 -34.03
C ARG A 43 43.36 5.27 -33.61
N GLY A 44 42.52 4.31 -33.23
CA GLY A 44 42.88 2.90 -33.04
C GLY A 44 41.67 2.01 -33.32
N ILE A 45 41.75 1.16 -34.34
CA ILE A 45 40.84 0.07 -34.69
C ILE A 45 41.70 -1.21 -34.62
N PRO A 46 41.21 -2.46 -34.37
CA PRO A 46 39.86 -2.96 -34.04
C PRO A 46 39.83 -3.80 -32.74
N GLY A 47 38.65 -4.04 -32.16
CA GLY A 47 38.56 -5.05 -31.10
C GLY A 47 37.23 -5.09 -30.37
N ASP A 48 36.49 -6.16 -30.65
CA ASP A 48 35.67 -6.94 -29.72
C ASP A 48 34.65 -6.27 -28.78
N THR A 49 33.41 -6.75 -28.99
CA THR A 49 32.38 -6.96 -27.97
C THR A 49 31.94 -5.75 -27.16
N ARG A 50 30.88 -5.12 -27.67
CA ARG A 50 29.83 -4.45 -26.89
C ARG A 50 29.40 -5.37 -25.73
N PRO A 51 29.58 -5.00 -24.44
CA PRO A 51 28.72 -5.52 -23.40
C PRO A 51 27.37 -4.84 -23.63
N ALA A 52 26.50 -5.48 -24.40
CA ALA A 52 25.08 -5.27 -24.22
C ALA A 52 24.80 -5.77 -22.80
N ALA A 53 24.85 -4.88 -21.82
CA ALA A 53 24.20 -5.12 -20.55
C ALA A 53 22.69 -5.07 -20.79
N SER A 54 22.18 -6.04 -21.57
CA SER A 54 20.86 -6.58 -21.40
C SER A 54 20.84 -7.17 -20.00
N ARG A 55 20.55 -6.32 -19.01
CA ARG A 55 19.96 -6.82 -17.78
C ARG A 55 18.56 -7.23 -18.19
N SER A 56 18.48 -8.47 -18.66
CA SER A 56 17.28 -9.27 -18.72
C SER A 56 16.41 -8.85 -17.54
N GLY A 57 15.19 -8.40 -17.85
CA GLY A 57 14.12 -8.48 -16.88
C GLY A 57 14.16 -9.93 -16.39
N ALA A 58 14.65 -10.10 -15.17
CA ALA A 58 14.50 -11.37 -14.49
C ALA A 58 13.00 -11.48 -14.27
N ASP A 59 12.39 -12.24 -15.17
CA ASP A 59 11.13 -12.93 -15.01
C ASP A 59 11.22 -13.63 -13.66
N ALA A 60 10.86 -12.90 -12.60
CA ALA A 60 10.69 -13.49 -11.30
C ALA A 60 9.54 -14.47 -11.49
N PRO A 61 9.75 -15.78 -11.26
CA PRO A 61 8.68 -16.75 -11.42
C PRO A 61 7.50 -16.29 -10.58
N PRO A 62 6.25 -16.42 -11.07
CA PRO A 62 5.09 -16.08 -10.29
C PRO A 62 5.21 -16.82 -8.96
N VAL A 63 5.21 -16.06 -7.85
CA VAL A 63 5.17 -16.62 -6.50
C VAL A 63 3.84 -17.34 -6.39
N SER A 64 3.85 -18.60 -6.81
CA SER A 64 2.70 -19.47 -6.75
C SER A 64 2.53 -19.78 -5.27
N PRO A 65 1.38 -19.46 -4.66
CA PRO A 65 1.18 -19.76 -3.25
C PRO A 65 1.39 -21.26 -3.06
N SER A 66 2.29 -21.62 -2.14
CA SER A 66 2.75 -23.00 -1.89
C SER A 66 1.64 -23.92 -1.37
N VAL A 67 0.47 -23.33 -1.09
CA VAL A 67 -0.78 -23.96 -0.77
C VAL A 67 -1.80 -23.30 -1.70
N PRO A 68 -2.57 -24.04 -2.51
CA PRO A 68 -3.74 -23.42 -3.13
C PRO A 68 -4.58 -22.92 -1.96
N ALA A 69 -4.73 -21.61 -1.82
CA ALA A 69 -5.60 -21.01 -0.82
C ALA A 69 -6.91 -21.77 -0.87
N ALA A 70 -7.20 -22.56 0.16
CA ALA A 70 -8.19 -23.64 0.08
C ALA A 70 -9.52 -23.04 -0.35
N ASP A 71 -9.88 -23.14 -1.64
CA ASP A 71 -10.81 -22.24 -2.36
C ASP A 71 -11.73 -21.45 -1.44
N GLY A 72 -11.13 -20.42 -0.84
CA GLY A 72 -11.63 -19.83 0.38
C GLY A 72 -12.66 -18.79 0.03
N ARG A 73 -13.83 -19.23 -0.42
CA ARG A 73 -14.95 -18.32 -0.66
C ARG A 73 -15.86 -18.20 0.55
N ASP A 74 -15.46 -18.80 1.67
CA ASP A 74 -16.19 -18.74 2.93
C ASP A 74 -15.49 -17.78 3.92
N PRO A 75 -15.98 -16.53 4.05
CA PRO A 75 -15.49 -15.58 5.06
C PRO A 75 -15.60 -16.11 6.49
N ALA A 76 -16.50 -17.06 6.76
CA ALA A 76 -16.67 -17.62 8.09
C ALA A 76 -15.51 -18.55 8.48
N ALA A 77 -14.74 -19.06 7.51
CA ALA A 77 -13.54 -19.83 7.77
C ALA A 77 -12.46 -19.03 8.52
N CYS A 78 -12.58 -17.71 8.57
CA CYS A 78 -11.66 -16.84 9.29
C CYS A 78 -12.12 -16.48 10.70
N ALA A 79 -13.25 -17.00 11.19
CA ALA A 79 -13.85 -16.51 12.44
C ALA A 79 -12.92 -16.60 13.67
N ASP A 80 -12.04 -17.59 13.70
CA ASP A 80 -11.03 -17.82 14.75
C ASP A 80 -9.77 -16.96 14.59
N GLY A 81 -9.62 -16.26 13.47
CA GLY A 81 -8.47 -15.41 13.18
C GLY A 81 -7.27 -16.16 12.59
N ASP A 82 -7.45 -17.39 12.11
CA ASP A 82 -6.39 -18.20 11.49
C ASP A 82 -6.87 -18.83 10.18
N CYS A 83 -6.70 -18.12 9.07
CA CYS A 83 -7.20 -18.55 7.77
C CYS A 83 -6.39 -18.00 6.59
N GLU A 84 -6.56 -18.65 5.45
CA GLU A 84 -6.15 -18.12 4.14
C GLU A 84 -7.29 -18.33 3.16
N ILE A 85 -7.73 -17.25 2.52
CA ILE A 85 -8.84 -17.26 1.58
C ILE A 85 -8.52 -16.49 0.30
N ALA A 86 -9.12 -16.90 -0.82
CA ALA A 86 -9.01 -16.22 -2.09
C ALA A 86 -10.28 -15.41 -2.38
N VAL A 87 -10.11 -14.10 -2.62
CA VAL A 87 -11.22 -13.17 -2.86
C VAL A 87 -11.13 -12.61 -4.27
N SER A 88 -12.26 -12.52 -4.97
CA SER A 88 -12.33 -12.03 -6.35
C SER A 88 -13.15 -10.74 -6.49
N GLY A 89 -13.53 -10.14 -5.36
CA GLY A 89 -14.41 -8.97 -5.32
C GLY A 89 -14.66 -8.51 -3.89
N PRO A 90 -15.56 -7.52 -3.71
CA PRO A 90 -15.83 -6.94 -2.40
C PRO A 90 -16.34 -7.99 -1.41
N VAL A 91 -15.75 -8.02 -0.22
CA VAL A 91 -16.12 -8.96 0.84
C VAL A 91 -15.80 -8.38 2.21
N ALA A 92 -16.56 -8.79 3.22
CA ALA A 92 -16.27 -8.49 4.63
C ALA A 92 -16.03 -9.79 5.39
N VAL A 93 -14.88 -9.88 6.05
CA VAL A 93 -14.43 -11.02 6.84
C VAL A 93 -14.38 -10.60 8.29
N ARG A 94 -15.01 -11.37 9.19
CA ARG A 94 -15.05 -11.08 10.62
C ARG A 94 -14.29 -12.14 11.39
N PHE A 95 -13.52 -11.71 12.37
CA PHE A 95 -12.72 -12.58 13.23
C PHE A 95 -12.49 -11.94 14.59
N ASP A 96 -12.05 -12.73 15.56
CA ASP A 96 -11.67 -12.22 16.86
C ASP A 96 -10.21 -11.74 16.85
N GLY A 97 -9.99 -10.53 17.37
CA GLY A 97 -8.67 -9.90 17.43
C GLY A 97 -8.31 -9.45 18.85
N PRO A 98 -7.12 -8.85 19.04
CA PRO A 98 -6.59 -8.55 20.37
C PRO A 98 -7.40 -7.49 21.15
N ALA A 99 -8.29 -6.78 20.46
CA ALA A 99 -9.20 -5.77 21.02
C ALA A 99 -10.67 -6.13 20.81
N GLY A 100 -10.97 -7.44 20.70
CA GLY A 100 -12.29 -7.96 20.40
C GLY A 100 -12.55 -8.13 18.91
N ARG A 101 -13.84 -8.12 18.55
CA ARG A 101 -14.27 -8.40 17.17
C ARG A 101 -13.67 -7.42 16.17
N THR A 102 -13.08 -7.97 15.14
CA THR A 102 -12.42 -7.26 14.05
C THR A 102 -13.09 -7.60 12.73
N THR A 103 -13.12 -6.64 11.81
CA THR A 103 -13.61 -6.83 10.44
C THR A 103 -12.54 -6.37 9.45
N VAL A 104 -12.21 -7.22 8.48
CA VAL A 104 -11.48 -6.83 7.27
C VAL A 104 -12.48 -6.71 6.14
N SER A 105 -12.55 -5.54 5.52
CA SER A 105 -13.40 -5.27 4.36
C SER A 105 -12.52 -5.03 3.14
N VAL A 106 -12.61 -5.91 2.15
CA VAL A 106 -12.04 -5.71 0.82
C VAL A 106 -13.04 -4.93 -0.01
N SER A 107 -12.65 -3.78 -0.53
CA SER A 107 -13.52 -2.90 -1.33
C SER A 107 -13.31 -3.08 -2.82
N GLU A 108 -12.09 -3.45 -3.24
CA GLU A 108 -11.77 -3.65 -4.64
C GLU A 108 -10.69 -4.72 -4.80
N VAL A 109 -10.83 -5.54 -5.84
CA VAL A 109 -9.85 -6.54 -6.27
C VAL A 109 -9.73 -6.44 -7.78
N GLY A 110 -8.49 -6.42 -8.28
CA GLY A 110 -8.20 -6.47 -9.71
C GLY A 110 -6.84 -7.09 -9.96
N PRO A 111 -6.45 -7.27 -11.23
CA PRO A 111 -5.12 -7.76 -11.58
C PRO A 111 -4.04 -6.89 -10.93
N HIS A 112 -3.24 -7.50 -10.06
CA HIS A 112 -2.19 -6.84 -9.29
C HIS A 112 -2.66 -5.67 -8.42
N ARG A 113 -3.95 -5.63 -8.04
CA ARG A 113 -4.52 -4.53 -7.25
C ARG A 113 -5.47 -5.04 -6.17
N ILE A 114 -5.38 -4.45 -4.99
CA ILE A 114 -6.35 -4.64 -3.93
C ILE A 114 -6.51 -3.38 -3.08
N GLU A 115 -7.73 -3.10 -2.66
CA GLU A 115 -8.06 -2.13 -1.61
C GLU A 115 -8.82 -2.78 -0.47
N TYR A 116 -8.46 -2.43 0.76
CA TYR A 116 -9.09 -2.98 1.95
C TYR A 116 -9.05 -2.02 3.14
N ALA A 117 -9.89 -2.29 4.13
CA ALA A 117 -9.84 -1.66 5.43
C ALA A 117 -9.92 -2.71 6.54
N VAL A 118 -9.31 -2.42 7.68
CA VAL A 118 -9.40 -3.19 8.91
C VAL A 118 -10.04 -2.32 9.97
N GLU A 119 -11.09 -2.80 10.58
CA GLU A 119 -11.84 -2.14 11.64
C GLU A 119 -11.81 -3.01 12.89
N SER A 120 -11.44 -2.42 14.02
CA SER A 120 -11.37 -3.08 15.32
C SER A 120 -11.88 -2.13 16.40
N GLY A 121 -12.02 -2.61 17.63
CA GLY A 121 -12.40 -1.77 18.78
C GLY A 121 -11.49 -0.53 18.99
N ASN A 122 -10.29 -0.53 18.41
CA ASN A 122 -9.32 0.56 18.49
C ASN A 122 -9.32 1.52 17.29
N GLY A 123 -10.29 1.39 16.38
CA GLY A 123 -10.44 2.24 15.21
C GLY A 123 -10.27 1.52 13.88
N ARG A 124 -10.05 2.31 12.83
CA ARG A 124 -10.06 1.87 11.43
C ARG A 124 -8.77 2.23 10.72
N SER A 125 -8.25 1.30 9.92
CA SER A 125 -7.12 1.53 9.01
C SER A 125 -7.51 1.11 7.60
N ALA A 126 -7.28 1.95 6.61
CA ALA A 126 -7.50 1.63 5.20
C ALA A 126 -6.16 1.59 4.46
N SER A 127 -6.02 0.67 3.52
CA SER A 127 -4.80 0.48 2.74
C SER A 127 -5.08 -0.29 1.46
N GLY A 128 -4.07 -0.40 0.62
CA GLY A 128 -4.15 -1.06 -0.66
C GLY A 128 -2.80 -1.03 -1.35
N THR A 129 -2.69 -1.83 -2.40
CA THR A 129 -1.49 -1.84 -3.24
C THR A 129 -1.86 -2.14 -4.67
N GLU A 130 -1.02 -1.64 -5.57
CA GLU A 130 -1.08 -1.87 -7.00
C GLU A 130 0.32 -2.23 -7.52
N GLY A 131 0.37 -3.02 -8.58
CA GLY A 131 1.61 -3.43 -9.22
C GLY A 131 2.03 -4.87 -8.93
N ARG A 132 2.85 -5.43 -9.81
CA ARG A 132 3.30 -6.83 -9.74
C ARG A 132 4.16 -7.07 -8.50
N GLY A 133 3.87 -8.15 -7.78
CA GLY A 133 4.69 -8.59 -6.66
C GLY A 133 4.66 -7.64 -5.46
N HIS A 134 3.55 -6.92 -5.23
CA HIS A 134 3.36 -6.12 -4.02
C HIS A 134 2.42 -6.82 -3.03
N SER A 135 2.55 -6.52 -1.74
CA SER A 135 1.64 -6.96 -0.69
C SER A 135 1.50 -5.90 0.39
N CYS A 136 0.43 -5.98 1.16
CA CYS A 136 0.25 -5.19 2.37
C CYS A 136 0.08 -6.10 3.58
N ARG A 137 0.58 -5.64 4.71
CA ARG A 137 0.47 -6.29 6.02
C ARG A 137 -0.03 -5.29 7.05
N THR A 138 -1.12 -5.62 7.73
CA THR A 138 -1.62 -4.91 8.91
C THR A 138 -1.39 -5.77 10.13
N VAL A 139 -0.71 -5.22 11.14
CA VAL A 139 -0.52 -5.88 12.44
C VAL A 139 -1.45 -5.21 13.45
N LEU A 140 -2.34 -6.00 14.02
CA LEU A 140 -3.29 -5.60 15.05
C LEU A 140 -2.74 -5.94 16.44
N ARG A 141 -2.94 -5.02 17.37
CA ARG A 141 -2.58 -5.14 18.79
C ARG A 141 -3.70 -4.53 19.63
N ALA A 142 -3.69 -4.83 20.93
CA ALA A 142 -4.65 -4.29 21.88
C ALA A 142 -4.67 -2.76 21.94
N GLY A 143 -3.58 -2.07 21.57
CA GLY A 143 -3.48 -0.61 21.54
C GLY A 143 -3.64 0.06 20.16
N GLY A 144 -3.89 -0.71 19.09
CA GLY A 144 -4.04 -0.17 17.74
C GLY A 144 -3.46 -1.06 16.64
N SER A 145 -3.33 -0.49 15.46
CA SER A 145 -2.89 -1.16 14.24
C SER A 145 -1.73 -0.43 13.57
N ALA A 146 -0.90 -1.17 12.85
CA ALA A 146 0.12 -0.61 11.98
C ALA A 146 0.08 -1.33 10.63
N THR A 147 0.11 -0.56 9.54
CA THR A 147 0.07 -1.11 8.17
C THR A 147 1.35 -0.76 7.43
N SER A 148 1.89 -1.74 6.70
CA SER A 148 3.03 -1.58 5.81
C SER A 148 2.73 -2.27 4.48
N CYS A 149 3.02 -1.59 3.37
CA CYS A 149 2.94 -2.16 2.03
C CYS A 149 4.30 -2.06 1.34
N GLY A 150 4.60 -3.04 0.51
CA GLY A 150 5.87 -3.09 -0.21
C GLY A 150 5.95 -4.30 -1.12
N ALA A 151 7.14 -4.56 -1.64
CA ALA A 151 7.39 -5.79 -2.39
C ALA A 151 7.02 -7.00 -1.52
N ALA A 152 6.27 -7.94 -2.09
CA ALA A 152 6.06 -9.27 -1.55
C ALA A 152 7.42 -9.98 -1.57
N GLY A 153 8.21 -9.81 -0.51
CA GLY A 153 9.50 -10.49 -0.39
C GLY A 153 9.32 -11.99 -0.20
N ASP A 154 10.43 -12.74 -0.30
CA ASP A 154 10.49 -14.19 -0.11
C ASP A 154 10.20 -14.64 1.35
N GLY A 155 9.84 -13.70 2.23
CA GLY A 155 9.63 -13.91 3.67
C GLY A 155 8.42 -14.79 4.01
N GLY A 156 7.72 -15.31 3.01
CA GLY A 156 6.61 -16.22 3.17
C GLY A 156 5.40 -15.63 3.92
N PRO A 157 4.44 -16.48 4.30
CA PRO A 157 3.27 -16.09 5.07
C PRO A 157 3.68 -15.47 6.42
N PRO A 158 2.88 -14.57 7.00
CA PRO A 158 3.16 -14.02 8.30
C PRO A 158 3.17 -15.12 9.36
N GLY A 159 4.25 -15.22 10.13
CA GLY A 159 4.27 -16.04 11.34
C GLY A 159 3.41 -15.44 12.45
N ALA A 160 2.77 -16.31 13.22
CA ALA A 160 2.04 -16.00 14.45
C ALA A 160 2.97 -15.33 15.48
N ARG A 161 2.44 -14.31 16.18
CA ARG A 161 3.16 -13.66 17.30
C ARG A 161 2.19 -13.39 18.45
N PRO A 162 2.57 -13.72 19.71
CA PRO A 162 1.74 -13.54 20.89
C PRO A 162 1.08 -12.16 20.99
N GLY A 163 -0.24 -12.17 21.18
CA GLY A 163 -1.04 -10.96 21.41
C GLY A 163 -1.17 -10.07 20.18
N THR A 164 -0.94 -10.63 18.98
CA THR A 164 -1.11 -9.93 17.72
C THR A 164 -1.94 -10.75 16.75
N VAL A 165 -2.66 -10.04 15.88
CA VAL A 165 -3.24 -10.63 14.67
C VAL A 165 -2.64 -9.93 13.47
N VAL A 166 -2.25 -10.71 12.47
CA VAL A 166 -1.66 -10.20 11.24
C VAL A 166 -2.61 -10.46 10.11
N VAL A 167 -3.01 -9.39 9.43
CA VAL A 167 -3.72 -9.44 8.16
C VAL A 167 -2.71 -9.19 7.05
N GLN A 168 -2.56 -10.13 6.12
CA GLN A 168 -1.78 -9.93 4.90
C GLN A 168 -2.71 -10.03 3.69
N VAL A 169 -2.53 -9.13 2.74
CA VAL A 169 -3.20 -9.16 1.43
C VAL A 169 -2.17 -9.19 0.31
N VAL A 170 -2.40 -10.07 -0.66
CA VAL A 170 -1.53 -10.25 -1.83
C VAL A 170 -2.40 -10.31 -3.09
N PRO A 171 -2.42 -9.26 -3.94
CA PRO A 171 -3.15 -9.30 -5.19
C PRO A 171 -2.47 -10.24 -6.22
N GLY A 172 -3.28 -11.07 -6.87
CA GLY A 172 -2.89 -11.97 -7.94
C GLY A 172 -3.00 -11.33 -9.32
N GLU A 173 -2.45 -11.99 -10.33
CA GLU A 173 -2.57 -11.58 -11.74
C GLU A 173 -3.96 -11.83 -12.34
N ASP A 174 -4.64 -12.86 -11.83
CA ASP A 174 -5.92 -13.37 -12.32
C ASP A 174 -7.13 -12.55 -11.85
N GLY A 175 -6.90 -11.40 -11.20
CA GLY A 175 -7.97 -10.61 -10.60
C GLY A 175 -8.53 -11.20 -9.31
N THR A 176 -7.82 -12.15 -8.69
CA THR A 176 -8.07 -12.55 -7.30
C THR A 176 -7.03 -11.93 -6.37
N ALA A 177 -7.28 -11.99 -5.06
CA ALA A 177 -6.29 -11.69 -4.05
C ALA A 177 -6.34 -12.73 -2.93
N LEU A 178 -5.18 -13.03 -2.37
CA LEU A 178 -5.08 -13.83 -1.15
C LEU A 178 -5.22 -12.91 0.06
N LEU A 179 -6.16 -13.24 0.92
CA LEU A 179 -6.29 -12.67 2.27
C LEU A 179 -5.87 -13.74 3.28
N ARG A 180 -4.84 -13.42 4.07
CA ARG A 180 -4.33 -14.28 5.14
C ARG A 180 -4.54 -13.58 6.47
N VAL A 181 -5.14 -14.27 7.43
CA VAL A 181 -5.27 -13.82 8.82
C VAL A 181 -4.53 -14.84 9.67
N VAL A 182 -3.62 -14.36 10.51
CA VAL A 182 -2.84 -15.21 11.42
C VAL A 182 -2.83 -14.60 12.81
N SER A 183 -3.33 -15.35 13.78
CA SER A 183 -3.34 -15.02 15.20
C SER A 183 -2.16 -15.70 15.90
N GLY A 184 -1.74 -15.19 17.06
CA GLY A 184 -0.61 -15.77 17.80
C GLY A 184 -0.61 -15.55 19.29
#